data_AF-A0A355VT74-F1
#
_entry.id   AF-A0A355VT74-F1
#
_cell.length_a   1.000
_cell.length_b   1.000
_cell.length_c   1.000
_cell.angle_alpha   90.00
_cell.angle_beta   90.00
_cell.angle_gamma   90.00
#
_symmetry.space_group_name_H-M   'P 1'
#
loop_
_entity.id
_entity.type
_entity.pdbx_description
1 polymer ?
#
loop_
_entity_poly.entity_id
_entity_poly.type
_entity_poly.pdbx_seq_one_letter_code
_entity_poly.pdbx_strand_id
1 'polypeptide(L)'
;MTKKTTKYDVVLIGAGAAGLMAANQAGARGRKVLLIEHTDKVGEKIRISGGGRCNFTNLHTSPQNYISQNPHFMKSALAGFTQHDFIKLIESHHISYHEKTLGQLFCDGSAKQIIKMLLDLCRESHVEIKMNCHISSVTKKEHFELATETDLFQSESLIIASGGLAIPKIGASDFGYRVAKKFDLNIIPPRPALVPLFVSDQDKPFFSSLTGLSNDSLVSHKKTNFRENILFTHKGLSGPAILQISSYLETFKDEEIIINLLPDLDLAQEFTVHKNNKQTPANYLKAHLTNRLVESLATTPDYHKSITDLKKESLKVIAERLHNFKVKIVDSAGHQKAEVTVGGVNTNELSSKTMACKKVPGLYFIGEVVDVTGWLGGYNFQWAWSSGFAAGMNC
;
A
#
# COMPACT_ATOMS: atom_id res chain seq x y z
N MET A 1 -4.82 43.10 10.76
CA MET A 1 -5.65 42.41 11.78
C MET A 1 -4.78 41.36 12.45
N THR A 2 -4.64 41.40 13.77
CA THR A 2 -3.87 40.41 14.55
C THR A 2 -4.63 39.08 14.54
N LYS A 3 -4.01 38.01 14.02
CA LYS A 3 -4.61 36.66 14.04
C LYS A 3 -4.77 36.22 15.49
N LYS A 4 -5.95 35.68 15.84
CA LYS A 4 -6.20 35.16 17.19
C LYS A 4 -5.38 33.88 17.39
N THR A 5 -4.50 33.89 18.38
CA THR A 5 -3.71 32.70 18.75
C THR A 5 -4.54 31.77 19.62
N THR A 6 -4.69 30.51 19.20
CA THR A 6 -5.37 29.47 20.00
C THR A 6 -4.37 28.38 20.39
N LYS A 7 -4.34 28.03 21.69
CA LYS A 7 -3.40 27.05 22.25
C LYS A 7 -4.04 25.67 22.40
N TYR A 8 -3.27 24.65 22.04
CA TYR A 8 -3.57 23.23 22.18
C TYR A 8 -2.36 22.52 22.79
N ASP A 9 -2.59 21.35 23.35
CA ASP A 9 -1.50 20.48 23.79
C ASP A 9 -0.87 19.78 22.59
N VAL A 10 -1.73 19.25 21.71
CA VAL A 10 -1.34 18.49 20.52
C VAL A 10 -2.08 19.01 19.29
N VAL A 11 -1.34 19.32 18.23
CA VAL A 11 -1.91 19.57 16.90
C VAL A 11 -1.53 18.42 15.97
N LEU A 12 -2.49 17.89 15.23
CA LEU A 12 -2.28 16.86 14.22
C LEU A 12 -2.65 17.41 12.84
N ILE A 13 -1.87 17.04 11.82
CA ILE A 13 -2.14 17.41 10.42
C ILE A 13 -2.43 16.16 9.59
N GLY A 14 -3.66 16.08 9.08
CA GLY A 14 -4.19 15.00 8.24
C GLY A 14 -5.20 14.13 8.99
N ALA A 15 -6.48 14.23 8.63
CA ALA A 15 -7.56 13.42 9.23
C ALA A 15 -7.76 12.09 8.49
N GLY A 16 -6.65 11.41 8.20
CA GLY A 16 -6.64 10.04 7.68
C GLY A 16 -6.65 9.00 8.78
N ALA A 17 -6.36 7.74 8.41
CA ALA A 17 -6.29 6.60 9.33
C ALA A 17 -5.41 6.86 10.56
N ALA A 18 -4.13 7.19 10.33
CA ALA A 18 -3.17 7.40 11.41
C ALA A 18 -3.51 8.62 12.27
N GLY A 19 -3.96 9.71 11.64
CA GLY A 19 -4.30 10.96 12.33
C GLY A 19 -5.53 10.83 13.22
N LEU A 20 -6.59 10.18 12.76
CA LEU A 20 -7.79 9.91 13.58
C LEU A 20 -7.46 8.99 14.76
N MET A 21 -6.66 7.95 14.53
CA MET A 21 -6.21 7.07 15.63
C MET A 21 -5.39 7.85 16.66
N ALA A 22 -4.37 8.60 16.23
CA ALA A 22 -3.51 9.36 17.13
C ALA A 22 -4.28 10.45 17.90
N ALA A 23 -5.21 11.15 17.23
CA ALA A 23 -6.02 12.19 17.85
C ALA A 23 -6.92 11.61 18.95
N ASN A 24 -7.59 10.48 18.68
CA ASN A 24 -8.37 9.77 19.67
C ASN A 24 -7.51 9.39 20.89
N GLN A 25 -6.37 8.73 20.68
CA GLN A 25 -5.55 8.27 21.80
C GLN A 25 -4.98 9.43 22.64
N ALA A 26 -4.60 10.54 22.00
CA ALA A 26 -4.17 11.74 22.71
C ALA A 26 -5.32 12.38 23.52
N GLY A 27 -6.51 12.50 22.93
CA GLY A 27 -7.69 13.05 23.60
C GLY A 27 -8.16 12.17 24.76
N ALA A 28 -8.14 10.85 24.61
CA ALA A 28 -8.48 9.88 25.66
C ALA A 28 -7.54 9.98 26.89
N ARG A 29 -6.31 10.49 26.69
CA ARG A 29 -5.37 10.82 27.78
C ARG A 29 -5.66 12.17 28.45
N GLY A 30 -6.71 12.88 28.04
CA GLY A 30 -7.09 14.20 28.55
C GLY A 30 -6.32 15.37 27.91
N ARG A 31 -5.58 15.14 26.82
CA ARG A 31 -4.87 16.23 26.11
C ARG A 31 -5.88 17.08 25.34
N LYS A 32 -5.63 18.39 25.25
CA LYS A 32 -6.40 19.29 24.37
C LYS A 32 -5.90 19.17 22.93
N VAL A 33 -6.68 18.50 22.08
CA VAL A 33 -6.26 18.11 20.72
C VAL A 33 -6.98 18.90 19.62
N LEU A 34 -6.21 19.36 18.63
CA LEU A 34 -6.72 19.86 17.35
C LEU A 34 -6.25 18.96 16.20
N LEU A 35 -7.17 18.38 15.45
CA LEU A 35 -6.91 17.62 14.22
C LEU A 35 -7.31 18.46 13.00
N ILE A 36 -6.34 18.76 12.15
CA ILE A 36 -6.52 19.64 10.98
C ILE A 36 -6.56 18.82 9.70
N GLU A 37 -7.55 19.08 8.86
CA GLU A 37 -7.69 18.52 7.52
C GLU A 37 -7.88 19.65 6.50
N HIS A 38 -7.13 19.58 5.40
CA HIS A 38 -7.18 20.60 4.36
C HIS A 38 -8.35 20.42 3.39
N THR A 39 -8.88 19.20 3.26
CA THR A 39 -10.05 18.89 2.44
C THR A 39 -11.37 19.08 3.21
N ASP A 40 -12.49 18.94 2.50
CA ASP A 40 -13.85 19.00 3.04
C ASP A 40 -14.31 17.68 3.68
N LYS A 41 -13.48 16.62 3.61
CA LYS A 41 -13.82 15.26 4.02
C LYS A 41 -12.66 14.59 4.74
N VAL A 42 -12.97 13.84 5.79
CA VAL A 42 -12.00 13.02 6.51
C VAL A 42 -11.97 11.59 5.96
N GLY A 43 -10.85 10.89 6.15
CA GLY A 43 -10.76 9.46 5.89
C GLY A 43 -11.03 9.03 4.44
N GLU A 44 -10.83 9.89 3.44
CA GLU A 44 -11.13 9.56 2.04
C GLU A 44 -10.41 8.29 1.55
N LYS A 45 -9.14 8.06 1.97
CA LYS A 45 -8.42 6.81 1.69
C LYS A 45 -9.11 5.59 2.31
N ILE A 46 -9.61 5.70 3.55
CA ILE A 46 -10.42 4.64 4.17
C ILE A 46 -11.66 4.38 3.32
N ARG A 47 -12.38 5.43 2.93
CA ARG A 47 -13.65 5.36 2.18
C ARG A 47 -13.52 4.59 0.87
N ILE A 48 -12.44 4.79 0.12
CA ILE A 48 -12.25 4.15 -1.19
C ILE A 48 -11.51 2.82 -1.12
N SER A 49 -10.88 2.50 0.01
CA SER A 49 -10.07 1.28 0.16
C SER A 49 -10.90 -0.01 0.11
N GLY A 50 -10.27 -1.09 -0.34
CA GLY A 50 -10.91 -2.41 -0.40
C GLY A 50 -12.22 -2.42 -1.20
N GLY A 51 -12.29 -1.63 -2.28
CA GLY A 51 -13.52 -1.49 -3.08
C GLY A 51 -14.68 -0.82 -2.31
N GLY A 52 -14.38 0.01 -1.32
CA GLY A 52 -15.37 0.67 -0.47
C GLY A 52 -15.80 -0.14 0.76
N ARG A 53 -15.17 -1.29 1.02
CA ARG A 53 -15.40 -2.15 2.21
C ARG A 53 -14.28 -2.08 3.25
N CYS A 54 -13.19 -1.37 2.95
CA CYS A 54 -12.01 -1.24 3.81
C CYS A 54 -11.38 -2.58 4.21
N ASN A 55 -10.25 -2.91 3.57
CA ASN A 55 -9.37 -3.97 4.02
C ASN A 55 -8.57 -3.45 5.23
N PHE A 56 -9.14 -3.52 6.43
CA PHE A 56 -8.71 -2.67 7.56
C PHE A 56 -7.48 -3.20 8.31
N THR A 57 -7.18 -4.50 8.22
CA THR A 57 -5.97 -5.12 8.79
C THR A 57 -5.72 -6.49 8.16
N ASN A 58 -4.65 -7.18 8.59
CA ASN A 58 -4.34 -8.55 8.20
C ASN A 58 -4.01 -9.42 9.41
N LEU A 59 -4.58 -10.63 9.49
CA LEU A 59 -4.30 -11.62 10.54
C LEU A 59 -2.82 -11.99 10.64
N HIS A 60 -2.10 -11.96 9.51
CA HIS A 60 -0.69 -12.33 9.41
C HIS A 60 0.27 -11.14 9.53
N THR A 61 -0.18 -10.02 10.09
CA THR A 61 0.67 -8.84 10.26
C THR A 61 1.95 -9.20 11.01
N SER A 62 3.08 -8.96 10.35
CA SER A 62 4.42 -9.14 10.87
C SER A 62 5.37 -8.09 10.26
N PRO A 63 6.53 -7.82 10.88
CA PRO A 63 7.52 -6.89 10.33
C PRO A 63 7.97 -7.25 8.91
N GLN A 64 7.95 -8.53 8.52
CA GLN A 64 8.33 -8.99 7.18
C GLN A 64 7.39 -8.47 6.07
N ASN A 65 6.17 -8.07 6.41
CA ASN A 65 5.20 -7.55 5.45
C ASN A 65 5.37 -6.06 5.14
N TYR A 66 6.47 -5.45 5.58
CA TYR A 66 6.74 -4.03 5.42
C TYR A 66 8.10 -3.79 4.77
N ILE A 67 8.13 -2.80 3.88
CA ILE A 67 9.32 -2.28 3.20
C ILE A 67 9.75 -1.01 3.93
N SER A 68 11.03 -0.94 4.31
CA SER A 68 11.67 0.24 4.90
C SER A 68 13.18 0.11 4.73
N GLN A 69 13.90 1.24 4.67
CA GLN A 69 15.37 1.24 4.79
C GLN A 69 15.84 0.76 6.17
N ASN A 70 14.97 0.81 7.19
CA ASN A 70 15.20 0.22 8.50
C ASN A 70 14.19 -0.92 8.76
N PRO A 71 14.55 -2.18 8.52
CA PRO A 71 13.65 -3.34 8.63
C PRO A 71 13.26 -3.69 10.08
N HIS A 72 13.71 -2.93 11.07
CA HIS A 72 13.37 -3.13 12.48
C HIS A 72 12.50 -2.03 13.07
N PHE A 73 12.30 -0.92 12.33
CA PHE A 73 11.63 0.26 12.86
C PHE A 73 10.18 -0.01 13.29
N MET A 74 9.41 -0.69 12.45
CA MET A 74 7.97 -0.96 12.68
C MET A 74 7.69 -1.93 13.83
N LYS A 75 8.68 -2.74 14.25
CA LYS A 75 8.51 -3.83 15.23
C LYS A 75 7.85 -3.35 16.53
N SER A 76 8.36 -2.26 17.10
CA SER A 76 7.87 -1.78 18.40
C SER A 76 6.45 -1.24 18.31
N ALA A 77 6.10 -0.52 17.23
CA ALA A 77 4.75 0.01 17.06
C ALA A 77 3.74 -1.12 16.80
N LEU A 78 4.07 -2.08 15.92
CA LEU A 78 3.21 -3.23 15.62
C LEU A 78 2.96 -4.11 16.85
N ALA A 79 3.95 -4.22 17.75
CA ALA A 79 3.78 -4.93 19.02
C ALA A 79 3.01 -4.13 20.08
N GLY A 80 3.07 -2.80 20.03
CA GLY A 80 2.37 -1.91 20.97
C GLY A 80 0.87 -1.76 20.68
N PHE A 81 0.46 -1.96 19.43
CA PHE A 81 -0.94 -2.02 19.02
C PHE A 81 -1.08 -2.96 17.83
N THR A 82 -1.56 -4.17 18.11
CA THR A 82 -1.58 -5.28 17.16
C THR A 82 -2.82 -5.22 16.26
N GLN A 83 -2.86 -6.09 15.25
CA GLN A 83 -4.06 -6.34 14.46
C GLN A 83 -5.23 -6.80 15.33
N HIS A 84 -4.96 -7.58 16.38
CA HIS A 84 -6.00 -8.08 17.28
C HIS A 84 -6.60 -6.97 18.15
N ASP A 85 -5.81 -5.95 18.49
CA ASP A 85 -6.32 -4.80 19.22
C ASP A 85 -7.27 -3.96 18.36
N PHE A 86 -6.94 -3.79 17.08
CA PHE A 86 -7.85 -3.13 16.14
C PHE A 86 -9.11 -3.98 15.88
N ILE A 87 -8.98 -5.30 15.74
CA ILE A 87 -10.12 -6.21 15.59
C ILE A 87 -11.08 -6.08 16.79
N LYS A 88 -10.56 -6.10 18.03
CA LYS A 88 -11.39 -5.89 19.22
C LYS A 88 -12.13 -4.57 19.21
N LEU A 89 -11.50 -3.51 18.69
CA LEU A 89 -12.16 -2.21 18.52
C LEU A 89 -13.31 -2.27 17.51
N ILE A 90 -13.12 -2.99 16.40
CA ILE A 90 -14.19 -3.23 15.40
C ILE A 90 -15.36 -4.00 16.02
N GLU A 91 -15.06 -5.05 16.79
CA GLU A 91 -16.06 -5.86 17.49
C GLU A 91 -16.82 -5.07 18.55
N SER A 92 -16.13 -4.23 19.34
CA SER A 92 -16.76 -3.41 20.38
C SER A 92 -17.71 -2.34 19.83
N HIS A 93 -17.53 -1.94 18.58
CA HIS A 93 -18.44 -1.04 17.86
C HIS A 93 -19.45 -1.79 16.97
N HIS A 94 -19.55 -3.12 17.11
CA HIS A 94 -20.51 -3.97 16.40
C HIS A 94 -20.42 -3.83 14.86
N ILE A 95 -19.23 -3.65 14.32
CA ILE A 95 -19.00 -3.63 12.87
C ILE A 95 -18.71 -5.05 12.41
N SER A 96 -19.61 -5.64 11.63
CA SER A 96 -19.42 -6.99 11.06
C SER A 96 -18.34 -6.99 9.97
N TYR A 97 -17.53 -8.04 9.97
CA TYR A 97 -16.43 -8.25 9.02
C TYR A 97 -16.21 -9.74 8.75
N HIS A 98 -15.52 -10.03 7.65
CA HIS A 98 -15.07 -11.38 7.30
C HIS A 98 -13.63 -11.38 6.83
N GLU A 99 -12.98 -12.54 6.95
CA GLU A 99 -11.75 -12.83 6.24
C GLU A 99 -12.06 -13.13 4.77
N LYS A 100 -11.29 -12.54 3.85
CA LYS A 100 -11.34 -12.89 2.44
C LYS A 100 -10.32 -14.00 2.12
N THR A 101 -9.13 -13.63 1.70
CA THR A 101 -8.02 -14.56 1.44
C THR A 101 -6.77 -14.03 2.10
N LEU A 102 -5.83 -14.92 2.44
CA LEU A 102 -4.50 -14.55 2.95
C LEU A 102 -4.58 -13.63 4.18
N GLY A 103 -5.52 -13.89 5.11
CA GLY A 103 -5.69 -13.12 6.34
C GLY A 103 -6.29 -11.72 6.19
N GLN A 104 -6.72 -11.32 5.00
CA GLN A 104 -7.27 -9.97 4.75
C GLN A 104 -8.65 -9.81 5.38
N LEU A 105 -8.83 -8.80 6.23
CA LEU A 105 -10.11 -8.54 6.90
C LEU A 105 -10.83 -7.34 6.29
N PHE A 106 -12.07 -7.55 5.86
CA PHE A 106 -12.92 -6.54 5.23
C PHE A 106 -14.22 -6.35 6.01
N CYS A 107 -14.72 -5.12 6.06
CA CYS A 107 -16.08 -4.89 6.57
C CYS A 107 -17.09 -5.58 5.64
N ASP A 108 -18.16 -6.14 6.23
CA ASP A 108 -19.29 -6.66 5.45
C ASP A 108 -20.05 -5.52 4.77
N GLY A 109 -20.16 -4.40 5.49
CA GLY A 109 -20.78 -3.17 5.02
C GLY A 109 -19.78 -2.17 4.42
N SER A 110 -20.09 -0.89 4.58
CA SER A 110 -19.31 0.19 3.99
C SER A 110 -18.10 0.56 4.86
N ALA A 111 -16.97 0.87 4.22
CA ALA A 111 -15.80 1.50 4.83
C ALA A 111 -16.14 2.75 5.67
N LYS A 112 -17.27 3.41 5.39
CA LYS A 112 -17.77 4.54 6.18
C LYS A 112 -18.05 4.17 7.64
N GLN A 113 -18.29 2.89 7.96
CA GLN A 113 -18.46 2.42 9.35
C GLN A 113 -17.17 2.64 10.15
N ILE A 114 -16.00 2.38 9.57
CA ILE A 114 -14.69 2.64 10.17
C ILE A 114 -14.51 4.14 10.43
N ILE A 115 -14.84 4.96 9.43
CA ILE A 115 -14.72 6.43 9.54
C ILE A 115 -15.63 6.96 10.65
N LYS A 116 -16.89 6.49 10.68
CA LYS A 116 -17.86 6.86 11.71
C LYS A 116 -17.36 6.48 13.10
N MET A 117 -16.90 5.24 13.27
CA MET A 117 -16.33 4.76 14.53
C MET A 117 -15.19 5.67 15.01
N LEU A 118 -14.22 5.96 14.16
CA LEU A 118 -13.08 6.82 14.51
C LEU A 118 -13.50 8.26 14.85
N LEU A 119 -14.49 8.81 14.15
CA LEU A 119 -15.04 10.13 14.43
C LEU A 119 -15.80 10.18 15.75
N ASP A 120 -16.57 9.14 16.08
CA ASP A 120 -17.29 9.04 17.34
C ASP A 120 -16.30 8.93 18.51
N LEU A 121 -15.25 8.10 18.39
CA LEU A 121 -14.16 8.03 19.36
C LEU A 121 -13.45 9.38 19.56
N CYS A 122 -13.17 10.11 18.47
CA CYS A 122 -12.61 11.46 18.57
C CYS A 122 -13.56 12.43 19.30
N ARG A 123 -14.87 12.34 19.06
CA ARG A 123 -15.88 13.18 19.73
C ARG A 123 -15.95 12.87 21.22
N GLU A 124 -15.97 11.59 21.59
CA GLU A 124 -15.96 11.11 22.98
C GLU A 124 -14.69 11.57 23.72
N SER A 125 -13.56 11.60 23.02
CA SER A 125 -12.27 12.09 23.51
C SER A 125 -12.08 13.62 23.39
N HIS A 126 -13.16 14.38 23.14
CA HIS A 126 -13.17 15.85 23.01
C HIS A 126 -12.15 16.44 22.02
N VAL A 127 -11.83 15.71 20.95
CA VAL A 127 -10.95 16.18 19.87
C VAL A 127 -11.67 17.22 19.03
N GLU A 128 -11.04 18.38 18.83
CA GLU A 128 -11.51 19.37 17.86
C GLU A 128 -11.02 18.98 16.46
N ILE A 129 -11.93 18.84 15.49
CA ILE A 129 -11.58 18.54 14.08
C ILE A 129 -11.90 19.75 13.22
N LYS A 130 -10.88 20.30 12.55
CA LYS A 130 -11.02 21.46 11.66
C LYS A 130 -10.70 21.07 10.21
N MET A 131 -11.75 20.98 9.39
CA MET A 131 -11.68 20.71 7.94
C MET A 131 -11.53 22.00 7.14
N ASN A 132 -11.28 21.89 5.82
CA ASN A 132 -11.04 23.01 4.91
C ASN A 132 -9.96 23.98 5.41
N CYS A 133 -8.94 23.45 6.06
CA CYS A 133 -7.96 24.23 6.80
C CYS A 133 -6.55 23.98 6.24
N HIS A 134 -6.07 24.94 5.45
CA HIS A 134 -4.74 24.90 4.86
C HIS A 134 -3.70 25.53 5.80
N ILE A 135 -2.70 24.75 6.21
CA ILE A 135 -1.54 25.26 6.93
C ILE A 135 -0.57 25.89 5.94
N SER A 136 -0.33 27.19 6.08
CA SER A 136 0.60 27.96 5.24
C SER A 136 2.02 27.95 5.78
N SER A 137 2.20 27.87 7.11
CA SER A 137 3.51 27.77 7.72
C SER A 137 3.49 26.95 9.00
N VAL A 138 4.59 26.24 9.24
CA VAL A 138 4.91 25.54 10.49
C VAL A 138 6.26 26.03 10.96
N THR A 139 6.35 26.58 12.16
CA THR A 139 7.62 26.99 12.78
C THR A 139 7.71 26.44 14.19
N LYS A 140 8.93 26.31 14.71
CA LYS A 140 9.16 25.92 16.10
C LYS A 140 10.06 26.93 16.78
N LYS A 141 9.61 27.45 17.93
CA LYS A 141 10.41 28.21 18.89
C LYS A 141 10.41 27.42 20.21
N GLU A 142 9.77 27.97 21.25
CA GLU A 142 9.43 27.23 22.47
C GLU A 142 8.30 26.21 22.20
N HIS A 143 7.26 26.65 21.48
CA HIS A 143 6.16 25.83 21.00
C HIS A 143 6.17 25.73 19.47
N PHE A 144 5.40 24.79 18.92
CA PHE A 144 5.05 24.81 17.50
C PHE A 144 4.03 25.92 17.24
N GLU A 145 4.26 26.69 16.18
CA GLU A 145 3.33 27.70 15.68
C GLU A 145 2.90 27.30 14.27
N LEU A 146 1.59 27.19 14.06
CA LEU A 146 0.99 26.85 12.77
C LEU A 146 0.10 27.99 12.30
N ALA A 147 0.43 28.58 11.17
CA ALA A 147 -0.39 29.63 10.56
C ALA A 147 -1.29 29.04 9.48
N THR A 148 -2.53 29.53 9.45
CA THR A 148 -3.45 29.39 8.32
C THR A 148 -3.67 30.76 7.70
N GLU A 149 -4.60 30.89 6.76
CA GLU A 149 -5.01 32.21 6.24
C GLU A 149 -5.58 33.09 7.36
N THR A 150 -6.43 32.55 8.21
CA THR A 150 -7.22 33.30 9.22
C THR A 150 -6.72 33.15 10.64
N ASP A 151 -6.14 32.01 10.99
CA ASP A 151 -5.85 31.61 12.37
C ASP A 151 -4.36 31.36 12.62
N LEU A 152 -3.98 31.44 13.90
CA LEU A 152 -2.68 31.01 14.40
C LEU A 152 -2.90 29.98 15.53
N PHE A 153 -2.30 28.80 15.39
CA PHE A 153 -2.36 27.75 16.40
C PHE A 153 -0.99 27.58 17.06
N GLN A 154 -0.99 27.31 18.37
CA GLN A 154 0.20 26.98 19.13
C GLN A 154 0.03 25.61 19.80
N SER A 155 1.11 24.81 19.82
CA SER A 155 1.11 23.50 20.49
C SER A 155 2.46 23.07 21.06
N GLU A 156 2.43 22.24 22.09
CA GLU A 156 3.61 21.56 22.62
C GLU A 156 4.09 20.47 21.67
N SER A 157 3.14 19.67 21.17
CA SER A 157 3.39 18.57 20.25
C SER A 157 2.70 18.78 18.91
N LEU A 158 3.43 18.47 17.83
CA LEU A 158 2.94 18.47 16.45
C LEU A 158 3.09 17.08 15.84
N ILE A 159 2.00 16.49 15.38
CA ILE A 159 1.99 15.20 14.69
C ILE A 159 1.67 15.39 13.21
N ILE A 160 2.57 14.94 12.34
CA ILE A 160 2.39 14.92 10.90
C ILE A 160 1.83 13.55 10.49
N ALA A 161 0.57 13.55 10.05
CA ALA A 161 -0.18 12.37 9.62
C ALA A 161 -0.78 12.56 8.20
N SER A 162 -0.12 13.38 7.36
CA SER A 162 -0.64 13.83 6.07
C SER A 162 -0.65 12.76 4.96
N GLY A 163 -0.19 11.54 5.25
CA GLY A 163 -0.06 10.47 4.26
C GLY A 163 1.05 10.69 3.23
N GLY A 164 1.06 9.85 2.19
CA GLY A 164 1.96 9.95 1.04
C GLY A 164 1.36 10.66 -0.18
N LEU A 165 1.90 10.37 -1.36
CA LEU A 165 1.54 11.04 -2.63
C LEU A 165 0.46 10.31 -3.45
N ALA A 166 0.14 9.06 -3.07
CA ALA A 166 -0.82 8.24 -3.79
C ALA A 166 -2.24 8.84 -3.74
N ILE A 167 -2.86 8.93 -4.92
CA ILE A 167 -4.21 9.44 -5.20
C ILE A 167 -4.38 10.94 -4.87
N PRO A 168 -3.70 11.86 -5.59
CA PRO A 168 -3.81 13.32 -5.35
C PRO A 168 -5.23 13.88 -5.41
N LYS A 169 -6.12 13.26 -6.20
CA LYS A 169 -7.52 13.66 -6.34
C LYS A 169 -8.34 13.66 -5.03
N ILE A 170 -7.86 12.97 -4.00
CA ILE A 170 -8.50 12.92 -2.67
C ILE A 170 -7.69 13.66 -1.59
N GLY A 171 -6.79 14.57 -1.99
CA GLY A 171 -6.02 15.41 -1.06
C GLY A 171 -4.62 14.90 -0.70
N ALA A 172 -4.12 13.85 -1.36
CA ALA A 172 -2.72 13.46 -1.15
C ALA A 172 -1.77 14.58 -1.60
N SER A 173 -0.78 14.92 -0.77
CA SER A 173 0.15 16.02 -1.00
C SER A 173 1.52 15.75 -0.39
N ASP A 174 2.51 16.56 -0.74
CA ASP A 174 3.88 16.46 -0.23
C ASP A 174 4.09 17.18 1.12
N PHE A 175 3.01 17.64 1.77
CA PHE A 175 3.10 18.53 2.93
C PHE A 175 4.02 18.00 4.03
N GLY A 176 3.85 16.73 4.41
CA GLY A 176 4.68 16.13 5.46
C GLY A 176 6.16 16.04 5.09
N TYR A 177 6.47 15.84 3.81
CA TYR A 177 7.85 15.86 3.31
C TYR A 177 8.43 17.28 3.33
N ARG A 178 7.65 18.30 3.01
CA ARG A 178 8.09 19.70 3.13
C ARG A 178 8.36 20.08 4.58
N VAL A 179 7.52 19.64 5.51
CA VAL A 179 7.76 19.83 6.96
C VAL A 179 9.03 19.11 7.40
N ALA A 180 9.23 17.86 6.99
CA ALA A 180 10.43 17.10 7.31
C ALA A 180 11.71 17.79 6.80
N LYS A 181 11.73 18.25 5.53
CA LYS A 181 12.85 19.01 4.97
C LYS A 181 13.11 20.31 5.74
N LYS A 182 12.05 21.03 6.13
CA LYS A 182 12.17 22.28 6.88
C LYS A 182 12.86 22.10 8.24
N PHE A 183 12.75 20.92 8.83
CA PHE A 183 13.38 20.55 10.09
C PHE A 183 14.62 19.65 9.90
N ASP A 184 15.25 19.72 8.71
CA ASP A 184 16.51 19.04 8.39
C ASP A 184 16.48 17.51 8.62
N LEU A 185 15.33 16.90 8.33
CA LEU A 185 15.16 15.46 8.35
C LEU A 185 15.41 14.86 6.98
N ASN A 186 16.11 13.73 6.95
CA ASN A 186 16.31 12.96 5.74
C ASN A 186 15.00 12.34 5.25
N ILE A 187 14.84 12.27 3.94
CA ILE A 187 13.69 11.65 3.27
C ILE A 187 14.22 10.61 2.30
N ILE A 188 13.70 9.40 2.43
CA ILE A 188 13.87 8.35 1.43
C ILE A 188 13.01 8.72 0.22
N PRO A 189 13.59 8.79 -1.00
CA PRO A 189 12.88 9.27 -2.18
C PRO A 189 11.52 8.58 -2.39
N PRO A 190 10.40 9.32 -2.37
CA PRO A 190 9.08 8.74 -2.50
C PRO A 190 8.84 8.25 -3.94
N ARG A 191 8.24 7.07 -4.08
CA ARG A 191 7.85 6.50 -5.38
C ARG A 191 6.50 5.78 -5.30
N PRO A 192 5.76 5.66 -6.41
CA PRO A 192 4.49 4.93 -6.40
C PRO A 192 4.72 3.45 -6.13
N ALA A 193 3.79 2.82 -5.41
CA ALA A 193 3.84 1.42 -5.05
C ALA A 193 2.43 0.84 -4.96
N LEU A 194 2.32 -0.49 -5.00
CA LEU A 194 1.06 -1.18 -5.23
C LEU A 194 0.35 -0.57 -6.45
N VAL A 195 1.07 -0.55 -7.57
CA VAL A 195 0.72 0.21 -8.78
C VAL A 195 0.76 -0.70 -10.01
N PRO A 196 -0.18 -0.55 -10.97
CA PRO A 196 -0.09 -1.23 -12.26
C PRO A 196 1.22 -0.88 -13.00
N LEU A 197 1.76 -1.85 -13.72
CA LEU A 197 3.02 -1.73 -14.46
C LEU A 197 2.75 -1.67 -15.96
N PHE A 198 3.53 -0.84 -16.66
CA PHE A 198 3.41 -0.64 -18.10
C PHE A 198 4.57 -1.30 -18.85
N VAL A 199 4.22 -1.79 -20.04
CA VAL A 199 5.15 -2.45 -20.96
C VAL A 199 5.48 -1.55 -22.14
N SER A 200 6.51 -1.92 -22.90
CA SER A 200 6.97 -1.19 -24.08
C SER A 200 5.88 -1.08 -25.16
N ASP A 201 5.96 -0.08 -26.04
CA ASP A 201 5.05 0.03 -27.20
C ASP A 201 5.10 -1.20 -28.12
N GLN A 202 6.25 -1.85 -28.19
CA GLN A 202 6.42 -3.10 -28.94
C GLN A 202 5.59 -4.25 -28.34
N ASP A 203 5.49 -4.32 -27.02
CA ASP A 203 4.76 -5.39 -26.32
C ASP A 203 3.27 -5.07 -26.16
N LYS A 204 2.88 -3.79 -26.19
CA LYS A 204 1.48 -3.35 -26.01
C LYS A 204 0.43 -4.13 -26.82
N PRO A 205 0.65 -4.48 -28.11
CA PRO A 205 -0.31 -5.27 -28.87
C PRO A 205 -0.62 -6.63 -28.23
N PHE A 206 0.40 -7.34 -27.72
CA PHE A 206 0.24 -8.62 -27.03
C PHE A 206 -0.56 -8.46 -25.73
N PHE A 207 -0.23 -7.49 -24.88
CA PHE A 207 -0.97 -7.30 -23.63
C PHE A 207 -2.40 -6.79 -23.87
N SER A 208 -2.59 -5.97 -24.91
CA SER A 208 -3.89 -5.45 -25.30
C SER A 208 -4.85 -6.54 -25.75
N SER A 209 -4.38 -7.53 -26.54
CA SER A 209 -5.21 -8.66 -26.96
C SER A 209 -5.68 -9.53 -25.79
N LEU A 210 -4.95 -9.50 -24.67
CA LEU A 210 -5.26 -10.24 -23.45
C LEU A 210 -6.07 -9.45 -22.42
N THR A 211 -6.40 -8.18 -22.69
CA THR A 211 -7.07 -7.28 -21.73
C THR A 211 -8.28 -7.91 -21.05
N GLY A 212 -8.28 -7.90 -19.72
CA GLY A 212 -9.35 -8.45 -18.89
C GLY A 212 -9.17 -9.93 -18.52
N LEU A 213 -8.17 -10.63 -19.08
CA LEU A 213 -7.80 -11.95 -18.56
C LEU A 213 -7.12 -11.82 -17.21
N SER A 214 -7.47 -12.74 -16.31
CA SER A 214 -6.77 -12.95 -15.06
C SER A 214 -6.21 -14.37 -15.01
N ASN A 215 -5.06 -14.54 -14.35
CA ASN A 215 -4.38 -15.83 -14.22
C ASN A 215 -3.67 -15.89 -12.87
N ASP A 216 -3.87 -16.96 -12.08
CA ASP A 216 -3.06 -17.20 -10.88
C ASP A 216 -1.62 -17.45 -11.32
N SER A 217 -0.67 -16.72 -10.74
CA SER A 217 0.72 -16.75 -11.18
C SER A 217 1.67 -16.41 -10.04
N LEU A 218 2.88 -16.92 -10.13
CA LEU A 218 3.98 -16.48 -9.27
C LEU A 218 4.78 -15.42 -10.01
N VAL A 219 4.75 -14.19 -9.51
CA VAL A 219 5.51 -13.06 -10.07
C VAL A 219 6.74 -12.81 -9.24
N SER A 220 7.90 -12.74 -9.88
CA SER A 220 9.20 -12.60 -9.24
C SER A 220 9.98 -11.41 -9.78
N HIS A 221 10.71 -10.76 -8.87
CA HIS A 221 11.73 -9.75 -9.16
C HIS A 221 12.90 -9.95 -8.20
N LYS A 222 14.09 -10.19 -8.75
CA LYS A 222 15.28 -10.59 -7.97
C LYS A 222 14.95 -11.78 -7.06
N LYS A 223 15.04 -11.61 -5.73
CA LYS A 223 14.73 -12.65 -4.73
C LYS A 223 13.29 -12.60 -4.21
N THR A 224 12.54 -11.55 -4.54
CA THR A 224 11.18 -11.34 -4.07
C THR A 224 10.20 -12.01 -5.01
N ASN A 225 9.20 -12.67 -4.46
CA ASN A 225 8.14 -13.30 -5.23
C ASN A 225 6.79 -13.16 -4.52
N PHE A 226 5.73 -13.08 -5.31
CA PHE A 226 4.34 -13.06 -4.83
C PHE A 226 3.48 -13.93 -5.73
N ARG A 227 2.69 -14.81 -5.10
CA ARG A 227 1.70 -15.62 -5.80
C ARG A 227 0.31 -15.05 -5.59
N GLU A 228 -0.30 -14.65 -6.69
CA GLU A 228 -1.71 -14.31 -6.80
C GLU A 228 -2.04 -14.11 -8.28
N ASN A 229 -3.30 -13.84 -8.56
CA ASN A 229 -3.78 -13.37 -9.84
C ASN A 229 -3.01 -12.16 -10.36
N ILE A 230 -2.53 -12.30 -11.60
CA ILE A 230 -2.21 -11.18 -12.49
C ILE A 230 -3.47 -10.79 -13.27
N LEU A 231 -3.50 -9.56 -13.78
CA LEU A 231 -4.55 -9.04 -14.66
C LEU A 231 -3.89 -8.37 -15.87
N PHE A 232 -4.22 -8.84 -17.07
CA PHE A 232 -3.77 -8.22 -18.32
C PHE A 232 -4.59 -6.96 -18.61
N THR A 233 -3.93 -5.89 -19.02
CA THR A 233 -4.54 -4.59 -19.33
C THR A 233 -4.05 -4.05 -20.67
N HIS A 234 -4.79 -3.09 -21.23
CA HIS A 234 -4.43 -2.38 -22.46
C HIS A 234 -3.07 -1.64 -22.43
N LYS A 235 -2.43 -1.49 -21.27
CA LYS A 235 -1.13 -0.82 -21.12
C LYS A 235 -0.03 -1.71 -20.53
N GLY A 236 -0.35 -2.95 -20.15
CA GLY A 236 0.57 -3.82 -19.42
C GLY A 236 -0.18 -4.67 -18.40
N LEU A 237 0.25 -4.62 -17.14
CA LEU A 237 -0.15 -5.58 -16.11
C LEU A 237 -0.67 -4.92 -14.83
N SER A 238 -1.64 -5.57 -14.20
CA SER A 238 -2.20 -5.24 -12.89
C SER A 238 -2.55 -6.54 -12.15
N GLY A 239 -3.45 -6.47 -11.16
CA GLY A 239 -3.81 -7.60 -10.31
C GLY A 239 -2.88 -7.74 -9.09
N PRO A 240 -3.33 -8.40 -8.02
CA PRO A 240 -2.64 -8.40 -6.73
C PRO A 240 -1.15 -8.78 -6.79
N ALA A 241 -0.76 -9.78 -7.57
CA ALA A 241 0.66 -10.17 -7.66
C ALA A 241 1.54 -9.06 -8.28
N ILE A 242 1.01 -8.36 -9.30
CA ILE A 242 1.70 -7.23 -9.95
C ILE A 242 1.76 -6.02 -9.02
N LEU A 243 0.66 -5.72 -8.31
CA LEU A 243 0.65 -4.64 -7.34
C LEU A 243 1.70 -4.93 -6.24
N GLN A 244 1.74 -6.14 -5.69
CA GLN A 244 2.75 -6.51 -4.69
C GLN A 244 4.18 -6.34 -5.20
N ILE A 245 4.51 -6.93 -6.37
CA ILE A 245 5.88 -6.88 -6.89
C ILE A 245 6.31 -5.46 -7.27
N SER A 246 5.39 -4.60 -7.69
CA SER A 246 5.68 -3.21 -8.07
C SER A 246 6.37 -2.42 -6.95
N SER A 247 6.08 -2.77 -5.68
CA SER A 247 6.67 -2.14 -4.52
C SER A 247 8.17 -2.45 -4.35
N TYR A 248 8.69 -3.47 -5.04
CA TYR A 248 10.09 -3.89 -4.97
C TYR A 248 10.96 -3.38 -6.14
N LEU A 249 10.34 -2.74 -7.13
CA LEU A 249 11.04 -2.08 -8.22
C LEU A 249 11.57 -0.71 -7.76
N GLU A 250 12.89 -0.55 -7.68
CA GLU A 250 13.54 0.71 -7.29
C GLU A 250 13.33 1.80 -8.35
N THR A 251 13.48 1.41 -9.61
CA THR A 251 13.09 2.15 -10.81
C THR A 251 12.07 1.33 -11.59
N PHE A 252 11.27 1.94 -12.47
CA PHE A 252 10.40 1.17 -13.37
C PHE A 252 11.01 0.95 -14.73
N LYS A 253 11.86 1.88 -15.17
CA LYS A 253 12.45 1.88 -16.50
C LYS A 253 13.50 0.77 -16.60
N ASP A 254 13.39 -0.01 -17.67
CA ASP A 254 14.34 -1.07 -18.05
C ASP A 254 14.45 -2.21 -17.02
N GLU A 255 13.44 -2.37 -16.17
CA GLU A 255 13.33 -3.51 -15.24
C GLU A 255 12.66 -4.72 -15.92
N GLU A 256 12.95 -5.92 -15.42
CA GLU A 256 12.34 -7.17 -15.89
C GLU A 256 11.72 -7.91 -14.71
N ILE A 257 10.47 -8.33 -14.86
CA ILE A 257 9.82 -9.28 -13.95
C ILE A 257 9.69 -10.64 -14.64
N ILE A 258 9.69 -11.70 -13.83
CA ILE A 258 9.50 -13.08 -14.29
C ILE A 258 8.16 -13.58 -13.76
N ILE A 259 7.34 -14.12 -14.65
CA ILE A 259 6.02 -14.67 -14.31
C ILE A 259 6.04 -16.17 -14.59
N ASN A 260 5.80 -16.97 -13.56
CA ASN A 260 5.41 -18.36 -13.74
C ASN A 260 3.88 -18.41 -13.88
N LEU A 261 3.42 -18.67 -15.10
CA LEU A 261 2.00 -18.73 -15.45
C LEU A 261 1.30 -20.01 -14.99
N LEU A 262 2.07 -21.00 -14.56
CA LEU A 262 1.61 -22.33 -14.11
C LEU A 262 2.32 -22.72 -12.80
N PRO A 263 2.08 -21.99 -11.69
CA PRO A 263 2.84 -22.17 -10.46
C PRO A 263 2.64 -23.53 -9.77
N ASP A 264 1.54 -24.24 -10.06
CA ASP A 264 1.22 -25.55 -9.48
C ASP A 264 1.61 -26.75 -10.35
N LEU A 265 2.15 -26.51 -11.55
CA LEU A 265 2.38 -27.55 -12.53
C LEU A 265 3.85 -27.55 -12.96
N ASP A 266 4.55 -28.67 -12.83
CA ASP A 266 5.83 -28.85 -13.54
C ASP A 266 5.52 -29.31 -14.97
N LEU A 267 5.37 -28.37 -15.88
CA LEU A 267 4.95 -28.68 -17.25
C LEU A 267 5.99 -29.53 -18.00
N ALA A 268 7.27 -29.41 -17.66
CA ALA A 268 8.32 -30.20 -18.29
C ALA A 268 8.23 -31.68 -17.85
N GLN A 269 7.95 -31.91 -16.56
CA GLN A 269 7.68 -33.25 -16.04
C GLN A 269 6.39 -33.82 -16.63
N GLU A 270 5.32 -33.04 -16.67
CA GLU A 270 4.02 -33.45 -17.25
C GLU A 270 4.16 -33.89 -18.70
N PHE A 271 4.84 -33.09 -19.54
CA PHE A 271 5.12 -33.47 -20.92
C PHE A 271 6.00 -34.72 -21.05
N THR A 272 6.87 -34.97 -20.07
CA THR A 272 7.71 -36.18 -20.05
C THR A 272 6.90 -37.42 -19.67
N VAL A 273 6.04 -37.34 -18.66
CA VAL A 273 5.16 -38.43 -18.22
C VAL A 273 4.12 -38.75 -19.30
N HIS A 274 3.53 -37.72 -19.88
CA HIS A 274 2.50 -37.84 -20.91
C HIS A 274 3.06 -37.74 -22.34
N LYS A 275 4.28 -38.23 -22.57
CA LYS A 275 4.93 -38.13 -23.89
C LYS A 275 4.15 -38.79 -25.03
N ASN A 276 3.33 -39.80 -24.71
CA ASN A 276 2.46 -40.51 -25.66
C ASN A 276 1.11 -39.81 -25.88
N ASN A 277 0.90 -38.61 -25.32
CA ASN A 277 -0.32 -37.84 -25.54
C ASN A 277 -0.37 -37.37 -27.01
N LYS A 278 -1.49 -37.65 -27.67
CA LYS A 278 -1.72 -37.28 -29.07
C LYS A 278 -2.12 -35.82 -29.25
N GLN A 279 -2.51 -35.12 -28.18
CA GLN A 279 -2.79 -33.69 -28.20
C GLN A 279 -1.56 -32.87 -28.58
N THR A 280 -1.79 -31.65 -29.05
CA THR A 280 -0.75 -30.65 -29.22
C THR A 280 -0.47 -29.93 -27.89
N PRO A 281 0.72 -29.33 -27.67
CA PRO A 281 0.97 -28.52 -26.47
C PRO A 281 -0.07 -27.41 -26.28
N ALA A 282 -0.50 -26.72 -27.34
CA ALA A 282 -1.55 -25.71 -27.24
C ALA A 282 -2.87 -26.29 -26.70
N ASN A 283 -3.32 -27.43 -27.24
CA ASN A 283 -4.58 -28.04 -26.77
C ASN A 283 -4.45 -28.59 -25.34
N TYR A 284 -3.28 -29.09 -24.95
CA TYR A 284 -3.00 -29.49 -23.57
C TYR A 284 -3.11 -28.29 -22.61
N LEU A 285 -2.52 -27.16 -22.97
CA LEU A 285 -2.51 -25.95 -22.15
C LEU A 285 -3.90 -25.34 -21.94
N LYS A 286 -4.86 -25.58 -22.83
CA LYS A 286 -6.25 -25.09 -22.69
C LYS A 286 -6.98 -25.70 -21.48
N ALA A 287 -6.46 -26.78 -20.89
CA ALA A 287 -6.96 -27.32 -19.64
C ALA A 287 -6.50 -26.53 -18.40
N HIS A 288 -5.45 -25.71 -18.54
CA HIS A 288 -4.81 -24.99 -17.43
C HIS A 288 -4.85 -23.46 -17.58
N LEU A 289 -4.91 -22.97 -18.81
CA LEU A 289 -4.91 -21.56 -19.16
C LEU A 289 -6.12 -21.25 -20.06
N THR A 290 -6.57 -20.00 -20.05
CA THR A 290 -7.64 -19.57 -20.95
C THR A 290 -7.22 -19.70 -22.42
N ASN A 291 -8.16 -20.06 -23.30
CA ASN A 291 -7.91 -20.24 -24.73
C ASN A 291 -7.17 -19.04 -25.36
N ARG A 292 -7.59 -17.82 -25.01
CA ARG A 292 -7.02 -16.57 -25.54
C ARG A 292 -5.55 -16.38 -25.12
N LEU A 293 -5.20 -16.76 -23.89
CA LEU A 293 -3.81 -16.73 -23.44
C LEU A 293 -2.97 -17.78 -24.17
N VAL A 294 -3.47 -19.01 -24.28
CA VAL A 294 -2.79 -20.09 -25.01
C VAL A 294 -2.53 -19.70 -26.46
N GLU A 295 -3.53 -19.19 -27.16
CA GLU A 295 -3.43 -18.77 -28.56
C GLU A 295 -2.40 -17.65 -28.74
N SER A 296 -2.31 -16.72 -27.79
CA SER A 296 -1.33 -15.63 -27.84
C SER A 296 0.10 -16.11 -27.52
N LEU A 297 0.25 -17.17 -26.71
CA LEU A 297 1.56 -17.74 -26.35
C LEU A 297 2.06 -18.78 -27.37
N ALA A 298 1.16 -19.42 -28.11
CA ALA A 298 1.44 -20.46 -29.10
C ALA A 298 2.04 -19.88 -30.39
N THR A 299 3.22 -19.29 -30.27
CA THR A 299 3.89 -18.49 -31.31
C THR A 299 4.80 -19.30 -32.23
N THR A 300 5.06 -20.58 -31.92
CA THR A 300 5.94 -21.45 -32.72
C THR A 300 5.19 -22.69 -33.23
N PRO A 301 5.62 -23.29 -34.36
CA PRO A 301 4.96 -24.47 -34.91
C PRO A 301 4.90 -25.66 -33.96
N ASP A 302 5.85 -25.75 -33.02
CA ASP A 302 5.90 -26.84 -32.05
C ASP A 302 4.67 -26.87 -31.12
N TYR A 303 4.00 -25.73 -30.86
CA TYR A 303 2.73 -25.71 -30.11
C TYR A 303 1.58 -26.46 -30.80
N HIS A 304 1.70 -26.71 -32.11
CA HIS A 304 0.65 -27.29 -32.96
C HIS A 304 1.00 -28.69 -33.49
N LYS A 305 2.20 -29.21 -33.18
CA LYS A 305 2.55 -30.61 -33.42
C LYS A 305 2.06 -31.47 -32.27
N SER A 306 1.85 -32.77 -32.53
CA SER A 306 1.52 -33.69 -31.45
C SER A 306 2.66 -33.73 -30.42
N ILE A 307 2.31 -33.78 -29.12
CA ILE A 307 3.29 -33.98 -28.05
C ILE A 307 4.11 -35.24 -28.31
N THR A 308 3.50 -36.27 -28.91
CA THR A 308 4.16 -37.54 -29.31
C THR A 308 5.30 -37.33 -30.31
N ASP A 309 5.17 -36.37 -31.22
CA ASP A 309 6.12 -36.15 -32.32
C ASP A 309 7.26 -35.19 -31.94
N LEU A 310 7.08 -34.42 -30.87
CA LEU A 310 8.08 -33.44 -30.41
C LEU A 310 9.24 -34.11 -29.67
N LYS A 311 10.44 -33.54 -29.81
CA LYS A 311 11.59 -33.92 -28.97
C LYS A 311 11.36 -33.42 -27.53
N LYS A 312 11.95 -34.11 -26.55
CA LYS A 312 11.85 -33.71 -25.14
C LYS A 312 12.41 -32.30 -24.92
N GLU A 313 13.43 -31.93 -25.66
CA GLU A 313 14.05 -30.59 -25.62
C GLU A 313 13.07 -29.51 -26.08
N SER A 314 12.31 -29.74 -27.15
CA SER A 314 11.26 -28.79 -27.60
C SER A 314 10.19 -28.58 -26.54
N LEU A 315 9.76 -29.67 -25.88
CA LEU A 315 8.76 -29.61 -24.81
C LEU A 315 9.28 -28.86 -23.58
N LYS A 316 10.56 -29.05 -23.22
CA LYS A 316 11.23 -28.28 -22.18
C LYS A 316 11.30 -26.79 -22.51
N VAL A 317 11.58 -26.42 -23.76
CA VAL A 317 11.58 -25.01 -24.19
C VAL A 317 10.19 -24.38 -24.07
N ILE A 318 9.12 -25.12 -24.39
CA ILE A 318 7.75 -24.65 -24.17
C ILE A 318 7.50 -24.44 -22.68
N ALA A 319 7.80 -25.44 -21.84
CA ALA A 319 7.62 -25.33 -20.39
C ALA A 319 8.40 -24.15 -19.79
N GLU A 320 9.65 -23.98 -20.18
CA GLU A 320 10.52 -22.89 -19.75
C GLU A 320 9.92 -21.51 -20.09
N ARG A 321 9.33 -21.34 -21.26
CA ARG A 321 8.69 -20.06 -21.64
C ARG A 321 7.48 -19.71 -20.77
N LEU A 322 6.75 -20.71 -20.28
CA LEU A 322 5.55 -20.50 -19.45
C LEU A 322 5.91 -20.32 -17.97
N HIS A 323 6.95 -21.00 -17.50
CA HIS A 323 7.45 -20.88 -16.13
C HIS A 323 8.33 -19.65 -15.91
N ASN A 324 9.01 -19.19 -16.97
CA ASN A 324 9.86 -18.01 -16.95
C ASN A 324 9.39 -16.98 -17.99
N PHE A 325 8.11 -16.63 -17.97
CA PHE A 325 7.55 -15.61 -18.85
C PHE A 325 8.08 -14.23 -18.43
N LYS A 326 9.08 -13.75 -19.17
CA LYS A 326 9.76 -12.48 -18.91
C LYS A 326 8.97 -11.30 -19.45
N VAL A 327 8.81 -10.27 -18.63
CA VAL A 327 8.13 -9.03 -19.01
C VAL A 327 9.00 -7.84 -18.68
N LYS A 328 9.34 -7.05 -19.70
CA LYS A 328 10.06 -5.79 -19.55
C LYS A 328 9.10 -4.68 -19.15
N ILE A 329 9.46 -3.99 -18.08
CA ILE A 329 8.71 -2.86 -17.54
C ILE A 329 9.40 -1.57 -18.00
N VAL A 330 8.59 -0.61 -18.45
CA VAL A 330 9.09 0.69 -18.90
C VAL A 330 8.63 1.83 -18.00
N ASP A 331 7.49 1.67 -17.33
CA ASP A 331 6.92 2.67 -16.42
C ASP A 331 5.85 2.03 -15.51
N SER A 332 5.26 2.84 -14.62
CA SER A 332 4.08 2.49 -13.83
C SER A 332 2.91 3.42 -14.16
N ALA A 333 1.72 3.10 -13.65
CA ALA A 333 0.57 3.99 -13.72
C ALA A 333 0.67 5.24 -12.81
N GLY A 334 1.80 5.40 -12.09
CA GLY A 334 2.11 6.57 -11.28
C GLY A 334 1.21 6.76 -10.04
N HIS A 335 1.43 7.85 -9.31
CA HIS A 335 0.69 8.15 -8.08
C HIS A 335 -0.82 8.34 -8.28
N GLN A 336 -1.29 8.60 -9.51
CA GLN A 336 -2.73 8.69 -9.79
C GLN A 336 -3.45 7.35 -9.63
N LYS A 337 -2.72 6.24 -9.74
CA LYS A 337 -3.26 4.86 -9.71
C LYS A 337 -2.58 3.96 -8.68
N ALA A 338 -1.47 4.39 -8.09
CA ALA A 338 -0.85 3.72 -6.96
C ALA A 338 -1.78 3.69 -5.74
N GLU A 339 -1.73 2.61 -4.98
CA GLU A 339 -2.47 2.51 -3.72
C GLU A 339 -1.71 3.20 -2.57
N VAL A 340 -0.37 3.15 -2.62
CA VAL A 340 0.52 3.69 -1.58
C VAL A 340 1.80 4.30 -2.17
N THR A 341 2.59 4.90 -1.29
CA THR A 341 3.90 5.49 -1.57
C THR A 341 4.97 4.69 -0.83
N VAL A 342 6.01 4.23 -1.53
CA VAL A 342 7.25 3.74 -0.91
C VAL A 342 8.17 4.93 -0.65
N GLY A 343 8.96 4.87 0.42
CA GLY A 343 9.81 5.97 0.88
C GLY A 343 9.07 6.88 1.84
N GLY A 344 9.62 8.06 2.11
CA GLY A 344 9.07 9.01 3.09
C GLY A 344 10.11 9.45 4.12
N VAL A 345 9.65 9.97 5.25
CA VAL A 345 10.54 10.42 6.33
C VAL A 345 11.39 9.25 6.81
N ASN A 346 12.71 9.44 6.79
CA ASN A 346 13.67 8.39 7.12
C ASN A 346 13.44 7.94 8.57
N THR A 347 13.16 6.65 8.73
CA THR A 347 12.88 6.02 10.01
C THR A 347 14.04 6.11 11.01
N ASN A 348 15.27 6.31 10.56
CA ASN A 348 16.42 6.55 11.43
C ASN A 348 16.37 7.93 12.12
N GLU A 349 15.57 8.86 11.64
CA GLU A 349 15.31 10.17 12.28
C GLU A 349 14.26 10.08 13.40
N LEU A 350 13.59 8.94 13.54
CA LEU A 350 12.43 8.76 14.41
C LEU A 350 12.69 7.70 15.50
N SER A 351 12.04 7.85 16.64
CA SER A 351 11.94 6.82 17.66
C SER A 351 11.00 5.71 17.20
N SER A 352 11.46 4.46 17.18
CA SER A 352 10.63 3.30 16.81
C SER A 352 9.50 3.02 17.82
N LYS A 353 9.68 3.43 19.07
CA LYS A 353 8.69 3.20 20.15
C LYS A 353 7.59 4.27 20.17
N THR A 354 7.94 5.52 19.88
CA THR A 354 7.05 6.67 20.13
C THR A 354 6.71 7.48 18.88
N MET A 355 7.36 7.20 17.74
CA MET A 355 7.28 7.97 16.49
C MET A 355 7.80 9.43 16.59
N ALA A 356 8.38 9.81 17.73
CA ALA A 356 8.95 11.13 17.96
C ALA A 356 10.19 11.35 17.09
N CYS A 357 10.33 12.55 16.54
CA CYS A 357 11.54 13.03 15.89
C CYS A 357 12.69 13.14 16.90
N LYS A 358 13.84 12.56 16.57
CA LYS A 358 15.02 12.58 17.43
C LYS A 358 15.65 13.98 17.54
N LYS A 359 15.58 14.77 16.46
CA LYS A 359 16.21 16.11 16.37
C LYS A 359 15.31 17.23 16.89
N VAL A 360 13.99 17.06 16.77
CA VAL A 360 13.01 18.11 17.09
C VAL A 360 12.02 17.58 18.13
N PRO A 361 12.22 17.88 19.43
CA PRO A 361 11.33 17.43 20.50
C PRO A 361 9.87 17.81 20.23
N GLY A 362 8.91 16.93 20.53
CA GLY A 362 7.49 17.19 20.29
C GLY A 362 7.04 17.13 18.83
N LEU A 363 7.93 16.93 17.85
CA LEU A 363 7.54 16.67 16.46
C LEU A 363 7.41 15.16 16.24
N TYR A 364 6.34 14.70 15.60
CA TYR A 364 6.07 13.29 15.31
C TYR A 364 5.69 13.10 13.84
N PHE A 365 5.97 11.91 13.30
CA PHE A 365 5.53 11.50 11.95
C PHE A 365 4.93 10.10 12.00
N ILE A 366 3.74 9.92 11.44
CA ILE A 366 2.98 8.65 11.53
C ILE A 366 2.27 8.29 10.22
N GLY A 367 1.98 7.00 10.04
CA GLY A 367 1.34 6.48 8.83
C GLY A 367 2.24 6.52 7.58
N GLU A 368 1.63 6.68 6.40
CA GLU A 368 2.29 6.59 5.08
C GLU A 368 3.30 7.72 4.79
N VAL A 369 3.38 8.76 5.64
CA VAL A 369 4.41 9.80 5.48
C VAL A 369 5.80 9.30 5.87
N VAL A 370 5.88 8.22 6.66
CA VAL A 370 7.11 7.59 7.12
C VAL A 370 7.57 6.54 6.11
N ASP A 371 8.88 6.31 5.99
CA ASP A 371 9.47 5.21 5.21
C ASP A 371 9.16 3.83 5.81
N VAL A 372 7.87 3.47 5.80
CA VAL A 372 7.31 2.17 6.14
C VAL A 372 6.11 1.92 5.23
N THR A 373 6.25 0.96 4.33
CA THR A 373 5.19 0.63 3.36
C THR A 373 4.82 -0.83 3.49
N GLY A 374 3.56 -1.10 3.83
CA GLY A 374 3.04 -2.45 3.92
C GLY A 374 2.76 -3.07 2.56
N TRP A 375 2.74 -4.39 2.53
CA TRP A 375 2.19 -5.16 1.41
C TRP A 375 0.72 -4.82 1.16
N LEU A 376 0.23 -5.18 -0.03
CA LEU A 376 -1.21 -5.26 -0.29
C LEU A 376 -1.83 -6.25 0.71
N GLY A 377 -3.03 -5.91 1.21
CA GLY A 377 -3.80 -6.83 2.06
C GLY A 377 -4.11 -6.34 3.46
N GLY A 378 -4.18 -5.02 3.70
CA GLY A 378 -4.56 -4.43 5.00
C GLY A 378 -3.38 -3.99 5.89
N TYR A 379 -2.15 -4.37 5.53
CA TYR A 379 -0.93 -4.04 6.28
C TYR A 379 -0.69 -2.52 6.40
N ASN A 380 -0.98 -1.74 5.35
CA ASN A 380 -0.81 -0.28 5.38
C ASN A 380 -1.75 0.40 6.39
N PHE A 381 -3.00 -0.07 6.51
CA PHE A 381 -3.89 0.39 7.56
C PHE A 381 -3.41 -0.05 8.93
N GLN A 382 -2.98 -1.30 9.08
CA GLN A 382 -2.41 -1.76 10.35
C GLN A 382 -1.22 -0.91 10.80
N TRP A 383 -0.34 -0.51 9.89
CA TRP A 383 0.74 0.44 10.20
C TRP A 383 0.21 1.80 10.62
N ALA A 384 -0.81 2.33 9.93
CA ALA A 384 -1.44 3.59 10.30
C ALA A 384 -2.04 3.54 11.72
N TRP A 385 -2.71 2.45 12.09
CA TRP A 385 -3.24 2.25 13.45
C TRP A 385 -2.12 2.16 14.48
N SER A 386 -1.11 1.35 14.19
CA SER A 386 -0.02 1.07 15.14
C SER A 386 0.85 2.29 15.41
N SER A 387 1.25 3.00 14.35
CA SER A 387 2.03 4.24 14.48
C SER A 387 1.19 5.37 15.07
N GLY A 388 -0.09 5.47 14.71
CA GLY A 388 -1.02 6.43 15.30
C GLY A 388 -1.21 6.22 16.80
N PHE A 389 -1.41 4.98 17.24
CA PHE A 389 -1.47 4.63 18.65
C PHE A 389 -0.17 5.00 19.38
N ALA A 390 0.98 4.58 18.84
CA ALA A 390 2.28 4.86 19.45
C ALA A 390 2.53 6.36 19.65
N ALA A 391 2.25 7.20 18.65
CA ALA A 391 2.39 8.64 18.79
C ALA A 391 1.34 9.23 19.75
N GLY A 392 0.08 8.85 19.62
CA GLY A 392 -1.02 9.34 20.46
C GLY A 392 -0.84 9.02 21.95
N MET A 393 -0.11 7.94 22.29
CA MET A 393 0.24 7.57 23.67
C MET A 393 1.46 8.31 24.24
N ASN A 394 2.25 8.99 23.40
CA ASN A 394 3.51 9.62 23.81
C ASN A 394 3.56 11.13 23.51
N CYS A 395 2.58 11.66 22.79
CA CYS A 395 2.54 13.06 22.40
C CYS A 395 2.07 14.00 23.50
#